data_AF-A0A0G1M565-F1
#
_entry.id   AF-A0A0G1M565-F1
#
_cell.length_a   1.000
_cell.length_b   1.000
_cell.length_c   1.000
_cell.angle_alpha   90.00
_cell.angle_beta   90.00
_cell.angle_gamma   90.00
#
_symmetry.space_group_name_H-M   'P 1'
#
loop_
_entity.id
_entity.type
_entity.pdbx_description
1 polymer ?
#
loop_
_entity_poly.entity_id
_entity_poly.type
_entity_poly.pdbx_seq_one_letter_code
_entity_poly.pdbx_strand_id
1 'polypeptide(L)'
;MALPVTLLYSVKNLSEGVFISELSNLSELRIIETETEGRLDETKIKKYCPDWRKRTWWICGPPAMVEAVTIFSPPGKVKSEEFTGY
;
A
#
# COMPACT_ATOMS: atom_id res chain seq x y z
N MET A 1 15.00 10.37 15.18
CA MET A 1 14.09 10.81 14.09
C MET A 1 13.40 9.58 13.54
N ALA A 2 12.06 9.56 13.50
CA ALA A 2 11.33 8.51 12.79
C ALA A 2 11.43 8.76 11.28
N LEU A 3 11.53 7.69 10.49
CA LEU A 3 11.49 7.80 9.02
C LEU A 3 10.07 8.20 8.58
N PRO A 4 9.90 9.10 7.61
CA PRO A 4 8.59 9.45 7.08
C PRO A 4 8.05 8.29 6.24
N VAL A 5 7.08 7.55 6.78
CA VAL A 5 6.46 6.38 6.15
C VAL A 5 5.03 6.72 5.75
N THR A 6 4.73 6.55 4.46
CA THR A 6 3.34 6.56 3.95
C THR A 6 2.90 5.11 3.79
N LEU A 7 1.83 4.71 4.48
CA LEU A 7 1.24 3.38 4.36
C LEU A 7 -0.06 3.44 3.55
N LEU A 8 -0.10 2.74 2.41
CA LEU A 8 -1.33 2.50 1.66
C LEU A 8 -1.80 1.08 1.97
N TYR A 9 -2.82 0.94 2.82
CA TYR A 9 -3.33 -0.35 3.28
C TYR A 9 -4.62 -0.71 2.54
N SER A 10 -4.53 -1.67 1.63
CA SER A 10 -5.68 -2.13 0.83
C SER A 10 -6.40 -3.26 1.55
N VAL A 11 -7.69 -3.08 1.84
CA VAL A 11 -8.54 -4.08 2.52
C VAL A 11 -9.83 -4.26 1.72
N LYS A 12 -10.51 -5.40 1.89
CA LYS A 12 -11.82 -5.62 1.25
C LYS A 12 -12.83 -4.56 1.72
N ASN A 13 -12.96 -4.45 3.04
CA ASN A 13 -13.69 -3.44 3.79
C ASN A 13 -13.04 -3.32 5.18
N LEU A 14 -13.42 -2.32 5.98
CA LEU A 14 -12.82 -2.08 7.29
C LEU A 14 -12.95 -3.24 8.28
N SER A 15 -14.02 -4.04 8.21
CA SER A 15 -14.21 -5.18 9.13
C SER A 15 -13.25 -6.35 8.89
N GLU A 16 -12.70 -6.46 7.68
CA GLU A 16 -11.69 -7.48 7.32
C GLU A 16 -10.25 -6.98 7.54
N GLY A 17 -10.09 -5.69 7.85
CA GLY A 17 -8.79 -5.08 8.09
C GLY A 17 -8.21 -5.46 9.45
N VAL A 18 -6.92 -5.78 9.49
CA VAL A 18 -6.21 -6.12 10.73
C VAL A 18 -5.39 -4.91 11.19
N PHE A 19 -5.25 -4.75 12.50
CA PHE A 19 -4.49 -3.66 13.13
C PHE A 19 -5.00 -2.25 12.84
N ILE A 20 -6.29 -2.10 12.47
CA ILE A 20 -6.86 -0.79 12.08
C ILE A 20 -6.67 0.26 13.19
N SER A 21 -6.92 -0.12 14.45
CA SER A 21 -6.78 0.78 15.60
C SER A 21 -5.32 1.16 15.85
N GLU A 22 -4.40 0.21 15.74
CA GLU A 22 -2.98 0.41 15.96
C GLU A 22 -2.38 1.31 14.87
N LEU A 23 -2.71 1.04 13.61
CA LEU A 23 -2.26 1.80 12.45
C LEU A 23 -2.83 3.21 12.41
N SER A 24 -3.97 3.47 13.05
CA SER A 24 -4.59 4.81 13.08
C SER A 24 -3.68 5.89 13.69
N ASN A 25 -2.64 5.49 14.45
CA ASN A 25 -1.64 6.40 15.01
C ASN A 25 -0.55 6.82 14.00
N LEU A 26 -0.49 6.19 12.82
CA LEU A 26 0.44 6.58 11.76
C LEU A 26 -0.03 7.88 11.10
N SER A 27 0.84 8.89 11.09
CA SER A 27 0.54 10.21 10.54
C SER A 27 0.18 10.19 9.05
N GLU A 28 0.76 9.25 8.29
CA GLU A 28 0.51 9.10 6.85
C GLU A 28 -0.04 7.69 6.54
N LEU A 29 -1.23 7.41 7.05
CA LEU A 29 -2.00 6.21 6.70
C LEU A 29 -3.11 6.55 5.70
N ARG A 30 -3.22 5.73 4.65
CA ARG A 30 -4.44 5.63 3.84
C ARG A 30 -4.92 4.19 3.81
N ILE A 31 -6.09 3.95 4.36
CA ILE A 31 -6.85 2.71 4.15
C ILE A 31 -7.66 2.85 2.86
N ILE A 32 -7.67 1.81 2.04
CA ILE A 32 -8.41 1.73 0.77
C ILE A 32 -9.35 0.54 0.87
N GLU A 33 -10.65 0.81 0.94
CA GLU A 33 -11.68 -0.23 0.95
C GLU A 33 -12.03 -0.61 -0.49
N THR A 34 -11.57 -1.77 -0.93
CA THR A 34 -11.62 -2.14 -2.34
C THR A 34 -13.03 -2.38 -2.88
N GLU A 35 -14.00 -2.68 -2.01
CA GLU A 35 -15.42 -2.83 -2.41
C GLU A 35 -16.07 -1.49 -2.79
N THR A 36 -15.65 -0.38 -2.17
CA THR A 36 -16.26 0.95 -2.37
C THR A 36 -15.37 1.89 -3.19
N GLU A 37 -14.05 1.73 -3.11
CA GLU A 37 -13.05 2.59 -3.75
C GLU A 37 -12.33 1.92 -4.94
N GLY A 38 -12.58 0.63 -5.15
CA GLY A 38 -11.82 -0.20 -6.07
C GLY A 38 -10.41 -0.52 -5.57
N ARG A 39 -9.68 -1.34 -6.33
CA ARG A 39 -8.33 -1.79 -5.97
C ARG A 39 -7.31 -0.65 -5.95
N LEU A 40 -6.21 -0.84 -5.23
CA LEU A 40 -5.05 0.03 -5.30
C LEU A 40 -4.51 0.08 -6.73
N ASP A 41 -4.23 1.29 -7.22
CA ASP A 41 -3.74 1.56 -8.58
C ASP A 41 -2.76 2.75 -8.59
N GLU A 42 -2.14 3.01 -9.74
CA GLU A 42 -1.17 4.10 -9.90
C GLU A 42 -1.77 5.49 -9.62
N THR A 43 -3.06 5.71 -9.94
CA THR A 43 -3.75 6.99 -9.71
C THR A 43 -3.87 7.27 -8.21
N LYS A 44 -4.27 6.27 -7.43
CA LYS A 44 -4.34 6.36 -5.96
C LYS A 44 -2.96 6.60 -5.37
N ILE A 45 -1.92 5.93 -5.88
CA ILE A 45 -0.56 6.15 -5.39
C ILE A 45 -0.08 7.59 -5.65
N LYS A 46 -0.29 8.11 -6.86
CA LYS A 46 0.02 9.51 -7.20
C LYS A 46 -0.71 10.50 -6.31
N LYS A 47 -1.98 10.20 -5.97
CA LYS A 47 -2.83 11.04 -5.12
C LYS A 47 -2.37 11.04 -3.65
N TYR A 48 -2.10 9.86 -3.10
CA TYR A 48 -1.82 9.71 -1.65
C TYR A 48 -0.33 9.79 -1.31
N CYS A 49 0.56 9.61 -2.28
CA CYS A 49 2.00 9.76 -2.14
C CYS A 49 2.58 10.53 -3.35
N PRO A 50 2.47 11.86 -3.40
CA PRO A 50 2.86 12.65 -4.58
C PRO A 50 4.34 12.53 -4.96
N ASP A 51 5.22 12.25 -3.99
CA ASP A 51 6.65 12.07 -4.17
C ASP A 51 7.06 10.59 -4.38
N TRP A 52 6.12 9.71 -4.71
CA TRP A 52 6.31 8.26 -4.83
C TRP A 52 7.53 7.82 -5.65
N ARG A 53 7.91 8.56 -6.71
CA ARG A 53 9.10 8.25 -7.53
C ARG A 53 10.43 8.41 -6.79
N LYS A 54 10.44 9.24 -5.74
CA LYS A 54 11.63 9.52 -4.93
C LYS A 54 11.80 8.50 -3.81
N ARG A 55 10.72 7.89 -3.35
CA ARG A 55 10.69 6.98 -2.19
C ARG A 55 11.16 5.57 -2.51
N THR A 56 11.58 4.88 -1.45
CA THR A 56 11.74 3.42 -1.44
C THR A 56 10.39 2.79 -1.17
N TRP A 57 10.03 1.78 -1.95
CA TRP A 57 8.77 1.07 -1.88
C TRP A 57 8.95 -0.27 -1.17
N TRP A 58 7.99 -0.58 -0.32
CA TRP A 58 7.80 -1.87 0.31
C TRP A 58 6.40 -2.36 -0.03
N ILE A 59 6.31 -3.51 -0.68
CA ILE A 59 5.05 -4.05 -1.20
C ILE A 59 4.87 -5.45 -0.61
N CYS A 60 3.74 -5.72 0.04
CA CYS A 60 3.42 -7.07 0.47
C CYS A 60 1.92 -7.36 0.34
N GLY A 61 1.59 -8.62 0.07
CA GLY A 61 0.21 -9.06 -0.10
C GLY A 61 0.06 -10.24 -1.07
N PRO A 62 -1.15 -10.48 -1.58
CA PRO A 62 -1.41 -11.53 -2.56
C PRO A 62 -0.54 -11.36 -3.83
N PRO A 63 -0.07 -12.45 -4.47
CA PRO A 63 0.83 -12.39 -5.62
C PRO A 63 0.36 -11.44 -6.72
N ALA A 64 -0.92 -11.55 -7.12
CA ALA A 64 -1.48 -10.70 -8.16
C ALA A 64 -1.49 -9.20 -7.79
N MET A 65 -1.62 -8.86 -6.51
CA MET A 65 -1.54 -7.48 -6.05
C MET A 65 -0.09 -6.99 -6.04
N VAL A 66 0.85 -7.81 -5.57
CA VAL A 66 2.28 -7.48 -5.58
C VAL A 66 2.78 -7.25 -7.00
N GLU A 67 2.43 -8.15 -7.93
CA GLU A 67 2.76 -8.02 -9.35
C GLU A 67 2.19 -6.73 -9.94
N ALA A 68 0.88 -6.50 -9.77
CA ALA A 68 0.22 -5.30 -10.29
C ALA A 68 0.87 -4.02 -9.77
N VAL A 69 1.24 -3.99 -8.48
CA VAL A 69 1.83 -2.82 -7.83
C VAL A 69 3.29 -2.59 -8.23
N THR A 70 4.02 -3.68 -8.48
CA THR A 70 5.41 -3.61 -8.89
C THR A 70 5.57 -3.01 -10.30
N ILE A 71 4.60 -3.20 -11.20
CA ILE A 71 4.64 -2.66 -12.58
C ILE A 71 4.87 -1.15 -12.63
N PHE A 72 4.26 -0.39 -11.71
CA PHE A 72 4.37 1.07 -11.69
C PHE A 72 5.37 1.60 -10.66
N SER A 73 6.09 0.71 -10.00
CA SER A 73 7.06 1.08 -8.98
C SER A 73 8.38 1.62 -9.59
N PRO A 74 9.10 2.51 -8.88
CA PRO A 74 10.34 3.07 -9.42
C PRO A 74 11.45 2.01 -9.50
N PRO A 75 12.17 1.89 -10.64
CA PRO A 75 13.21 0.88 -10.80
C PRO A 75 14.31 1.04 -9.76
N GLY A 76 14.77 -0.09 -9.20
CA GLY A 76 15.86 -0.14 -8.22
C GLY A 76 15.51 0.37 -6.81
N LYS A 77 14.24 0.70 -6.53
CA LYS A 77 13.80 1.21 -5.22
C LYS A 77 12.72 0.37 -4.55
N VAL A 78 12.61 -0.91 -4.91
CA VAL A 78 11.46 -1.75 -4.58
C VAL A 78 11.92 -2.98 -3.84
N LYS A 79 11.22 -3.26 -2.74
CA LYS A 79 11.31 -4.51 -2.01
C LYS A 79 9.91 -5.07 -1.92
N SER A 80 9.73 -6.32 -2.29
CA SER A 80 8.43 -6.97 -2.36
C SER A 80 8.45 -8.34 -1.70
N GLU A 81 7.34 -8.71 -1.08
CA GLU A 81 7.12 -10.03 -0.51
C GLU A 81 5.71 -10.52 -0.89
N GLU A 82 5.63 -11.74 -1.41
CA GLU A 82 4.35 -12.36 -1.77
C GLU A 82 3.87 -13.26 -0.63
N PHE A 83 2.66 -13.00 -0.16
CA PHE A 83 2.01 -13.85 0.83
C PHE A 83 1.17 -14.89 0.09
N THR A 84 1.59 -16.15 0.17
CA THR A 84 0.89 -17.29 -0.43
C THR A 84 -0.01 -17.96 0.60
N GLY A 85 -1.17 -18.47 0.17
CA GLY A 85 -2.12 -19.17 1.05
C GLY A 85 -3.39 -18.39 1.44
N TYR A 86 -3.79 -17.38 0.66
CA TYR A 86 -5.11 -16.75 0.76
C TYR A 86 -6.20 -17.55 0.05
#